data_AF-A0A090WMC4-F1
#
_entry.id   AF-A0A090WMC4-F1
#
_cell.length_a   1.000
_cell.length_b   1.000
_cell.length_c   1.000
_cell.angle_alpha   90.00
_cell.angle_beta   90.00
_cell.angle_gamma   90.00
#
_symmetry.space_group_name_H-M   'P 1'
#
loop_
_entity.id
_entity.type
_entity.pdbx_description
1 polymer ?
#
loop_
_entity_poly.entity_id
_entity_poly.type
_entity_poly.pdbx_seq_one_letter_code
_entity_poly.pdbx_strand_id
1 'polypeptide(L)'
;MTSYKLNNQNLSRFEGEVSIPKYNRNNVKTGIVHVGIGGFHRSHEAFYTDQLLHDESNADWGICGVALLDFDAKIYNTLKEQDGLYTLVVKELDGTLTKRVIGSIVEVLYAPEDPKKVIEKMASQM
;
A
#
# COMPACT_ATOMS: atom_id res chain seq x y z
N MET A 1 -4.14 -27.20 -0.81
CA MET A 1 -3.56 -25.88 -0.50
C MET A 1 -4.70 -24.89 -0.49
N THR A 2 -4.99 -24.26 0.64
CA THR A 2 -6.04 -23.24 0.71
C THR A 2 -5.44 -21.92 0.21
N SER A 3 -6.02 -21.35 -0.84
CA SER A 3 -5.61 -20.03 -1.35
C SER A 3 -6.38 -18.95 -0.61
N TYR A 4 -5.67 -17.99 -0.03
CA TYR A 4 -6.27 -16.82 0.62
C TYR A 4 -6.05 -15.58 -0.25
N LYS A 5 -7.08 -14.75 -0.38
CA LYS A 5 -6.93 -13.41 -0.97
C LYS A 5 -6.11 -12.54 -0.01
N LEU A 6 -5.11 -11.84 -0.52
CA LEU A 6 -4.36 -10.87 0.27
C LEU A 6 -5.27 -9.68 0.62
N ASN A 7 -5.53 -9.49 1.91
CA ASN A 7 -6.29 -8.38 2.48
C ASN A 7 -6.00 -8.32 3.98
N ASN A 8 -6.51 -7.32 4.70
CA ASN A 8 -6.28 -7.17 6.14
C ASN A 8 -6.77 -8.38 6.94
N GLN A 9 -7.93 -8.94 6.56
CA GLN A 9 -8.53 -10.09 7.23
C GLN A 9 -7.64 -11.34 7.19
N ASN A 10 -6.94 -11.54 6.06
CA ASN A 10 -6.13 -12.73 5.83
C ASN A 10 -4.63 -12.49 6.04
N LEU A 11 -4.18 -11.27 6.42
CA LEU A 11 -2.76 -10.92 6.45
C LEU A 11 -1.93 -11.86 7.34
N SER A 12 -2.45 -12.23 8.51
CA SER A 12 -1.78 -13.17 9.43
C SER A 12 -1.71 -14.60 8.89
N ARG A 13 -2.52 -14.97 7.89
CA ARG A 13 -2.47 -16.29 7.24
C ARG A 13 -1.21 -16.50 6.40
N PHE A 14 -0.49 -15.43 6.05
CA PHE A 14 0.75 -15.47 5.28
C PHE A 14 2.01 -15.47 6.16
N GLU A 15 1.85 -15.39 7.48
CA GLU A 15 2.97 -15.42 8.41
C GLU A 15 3.72 -16.76 8.32
N GLY A 16 5.05 -16.69 8.22
CA GLY A 16 5.91 -17.86 8.00
C GLY A 16 6.16 -18.20 6.53
N GLU A 17 5.38 -17.69 5.59
CA GLU A 17 5.62 -17.84 4.15
C GLU A 17 6.20 -16.57 3.50
N VAL A 18 5.75 -15.41 3.98
CA VAL A 18 6.15 -14.07 3.48
C VAL A 18 6.28 -13.14 4.68
N SER A 19 7.25 -12.20 4.65
CA SER A 19 7.31 -11.14 5.68
C SER A 19 6.08 -10.24 5.58
N ILE A 20 5.42 -9.96 6.71
CA ILE A 20 4.21 -9.13 6.76
C ILE A 20 4.44 -7.89 7.64
N PRO A 21 3.74 -6.77 7.39
CA PRO A 21 3.76 -5.62 8.29
C PRO A 21 3.40 -6.02 9.72
N LYS A 22 4.17 -5.54 10.70
CA LYS A 22 3.93 -5.80 12.13
C LYS A 22 3.27 -4.64 12.88
N TYR A 23 3.21 -3.45 12.27
CA TYR A 23 2.48 -2.32 12.81
C TYR A 23 0.97 -2.48 12.61
N ASN A 24 0.18 -1.89 13.51
CA ASN A 24 -1.27 -1.89 13.40
C ASN A 24 -1.72 -0.88 12.32
N ARG A 25 -2.09 -1.38 11.14
CA ARG A 25 -2.55 -0.55 10.01
C ARG A 25 -3.78 0.30 10.33
N ASN A 26 -4.62 -0.09 11.29
CA ASN A 26 -5.78 0.70 11.70
C ASN A 26 -5.38 2.00 12.43
N ASN A 27 -4.15 2.09 12.94
CA ASN A 27 -3.63 3.28 13.60
C ASN A 27 -2.95 4.24 12.59
N VAL A 28 -2.72 3.80 11.36
CA VAL A 28 -1.98 4.57 10.36
C VAL A 28 -2.88 5.60 9.69
N LYS A 29 -2.52 6.87 9.77
CA LYS A 29 -3.16 7.97 9.03
C LYS A 29 -2.33 8.33 7.82
N THR A 30 -2.98 8.88 6.81
CA THR A 30 -2.31 9.31 5.58
C THR A 30 -1.67 10.68 5.76
N GLY A 31 -0.34 10.77 5.70
CA GLY A 31 0.40 12.03 5.62
C GLY A 31 0.94 12.32 4.22
N ILE A 32 0.88 11.34 3.32
CA ILE A 32 1.40 11.43 1.96
C ILE A 32 0.27 11.17 0.98
N VAL A 33 0.11 12.07 0.01
CA VAL A 33 -0.69 11.82 -1.21
C VAL A 33 0.27 11.55 -2.36
N HIS A 34 0.19 10.36 -2.96
CA HIS A 34 1.03 9.98 -4.10
C HIS A 34 0.19 9.88 -5.38
N VAL A 35 0.50 10.71 -6.38
CA VAL A 35 -0.20 10.72 -7.68
C VAL A 35 0.50 9.78 -8.65
N GLY A 36 -0.21 8.73 -9.07
CA GLY A 36 0.30 7.68 -9.96
C GLY A 36 0.88 6.48 -9.22
N ILE A 37 0.11 5.40 -9.07
CA ILE A 37 0.47 4.24 -8.24
C ILE A 37 1.29 3.21 -9.05
N GLY A 38 2.42 3.66 -9.58
CA GLY A 38 3.27 2.90 -10.47
C GLY A 38 4.05 1.76 -9.79
N GLY A 39 4.79 1.00 -10.61
CA GLY A 39 5.71 -0.03 -10.11
C GLY A 39 6.85 0.55 -9.27
N PHE A 40 7.44 1.67 -9.71
CA PHE A 40 8.54 2.32 -9.02
C PHE A 40 8.13 2.79 -7.61
N HIS A 41 7.06 3.58 -7.51
CA HIS A 41 6.46 4.00 -6.24
C HIS A 41 6.30 2.86 -5.24
N ARG A 42 5.67 1.75 -5.70
CA ARG A 42 5.44 0.57 -4.87
C ARG A 42 6.72 -0.18 -4.51
N SER A 43 7.73 -0.17 -5.37
CA SER A 43 9.01 -0.82 -5.08
C SER A 43 9.95 0.01 -4.20
N HIS A 44 9.69 1.32 -4.04
CA HIS A 44 10.67 2.24 -3.48
C HIS A 44 10.09 3.14 -2.38
N GLU A 45 9.32 4.19 -2.70
CA GLU A 45 8.80 5.14 -1.72
C GLU A 45 7.85 4.46 -0.71
N ALA A 46 6.94 3.63 -1.21
CA ALA A 46 6.02 2.88 -0.36
C ALA A 46 6.76 1.84 0.50
N PHE A 47 7.84 1.25 -0.03
CA PHE A 47 8.68 0.32 0.73
C PHE A 47 9.36 1.01 1.92
N TYR A 48 9.98 2.17 1.73
CA TYR A 48 10.62 2.89 2.83
C TYR A 48 9.60 3.43 3.83
N THR A 49 8.43 3.85 3.37
CA THR A 49 7.34 4.26 4.26
C THR A 49 6.84 3.07 5.10
N ASP A 50 6.74 1.87 4.52
CA ASP A 50 6.37 0.65 5.26
C ASP A 50 7.37 0.31 6.36
N GLN A 51 8.66 0.51 6.09
CA GLN A 51 9.70 0.34 7.11
C GLN A 51 9.59 1.39 8.21
N LEU A 52 9.36 2.66 7.86
CA LEU A 52 9.18 3.76 8.81
C LEU A 52 8.02 3.51 9.77
N LEU A 53 6.89 2.99 9.26
CA LEU A 53 5.67 2.75 10.04
C LEU A 53 5.80 1.68 11.13
N HIS A 54 6.90 0.92 11.14
CA HIS A 54 7.19 0.00 12.26
C HIS A 54 7.59 0.73 13.55
N ASP A 55 7.95 2.01 13.46
CA ASP A 55 8.00 2.91 14.60
C ASP A 55 6.63 3.64 14.71
N GLU A 56 5.87 3.30 15.76
CA GLU A 56 4.50 3.80 15.96
C GLU A 56 4.44 5.33 16.11
N SER A 57 5.55 6.00 16.44
CA SER A 57 5.61 7.47 16.45
C SER A 57 5.44 8.09 15.06
N ASN A 58 5.56 7.30 14.00
CA ASN A 58 5.41 7.71 12.61
C ASN A 58 4.07 7.30 11.98
N ALA A 59 3.08 6.89 12.77
CA ALA A 59 1.80 6.39 12.27
C ALA A 59 1.04 7.39 11.36
N ASP A 60 1.38 8.68 11.37
CA ASP A 60 0.77 9.69 10.51
C ASP A 60 1.39 9.77 9.10
N TRP A 61 2.37 8.92 8.75
CA TRP A 61 3.06 8.93 7.44
C TRP A 61 2.53 7.93 6.41
N GLY A 62 1.34 7.36 6.62
CA GLY A 62 0.71 6.48 5.65
C GLY A 62 0.47 7.16 4.29
N ILE A 63 0.27 6.34 3.26
CA ILE A 63 0.10 6.80 1.88
C ILE A 63 -1.36 6.68 1.45
N CYS A 64 -1.89 7.77 0.89
CA CYS A 64 -3.04 7.77 0.00
C CYS A 64 -2.56 7.74 -1.45
N GLY A 65 -2.78 6.62 -2.15
CA GLY A 65 -2.49 6.52 -3.58
C GLY A 65 -3.62 7.14 -4.41
N VAL A 66 -3.28 7.92 -5.43
CA VAL A 66 -4.24 8.51 -6.37
C VAL A 66 -3.99 7.94 -7.76
N ALA A 67 -4.96 7.17 -8.26
CA ALA A 67 -5.07 6.77 -9.65
C ALA A 67 -5.76 7.91 -10.43
N LEU A 68 -5.09 8.46 -11.43
CA LEU A 68 -5.51 9.71 -12.08
C LEU A 68 -6.17 9.49 -13.44
N LEU A 69 -5.76 8.44 -14.16
CA LEU A 69 -6.13 8.20 -15.55
C LEU A 69 -6.89 6.88 -15.69
N ASP A 70 -7.68 6.73 -16.76
CA ASP A 70 -8.53 5.55 -16.95
C ASP A 70 -7.74 4.22 -16.98
N PHE A 71 -6.49 4.26 -17.47
CA PHE A 71 -5.64 3.08 -17.49
C PHE A 71 -5.19 2.64 -16.08
N ASP A 72 -5.31 3.51 -15.07
CA ASP A 72 -5.00 3.18 -13.67
C ASP A 72 -6.13 2.36 -13.00
N ALA A 73 -7.29 2.19 -13.63
CA ALA A 73 -8.44 1.48 -13.06
C ALA A 73 -8.07 0.07 -12.55
N LYS A 74 -7.19 -0.63 -13.26
CA LYS A 74 -6.72 -1.97 -12.86
C LYS A 74 -5.97 -1.93 -11.52
N ILE A 75 -5.02 -1.00 -11.36
CA ILE A 75 -4.23 -0.92 -10.12
C ILE A 75 -5.08 -0.40 -8.96
N TYR A 76 -5.98 0.56 -9.21
CA TYR A 76 -6.97 1.03 -8.24
C TYR A 76 -7.81 -0.13 -7.71
N ASN A 77 -8.47 -0.89 -8.59
CA ASN A 77 -9.34 -2.01 -8.18
C ASN A 77 -8.54 -3.09 -7.43
N THR A 78 -7.34 -3.42 -7.91
CA THR A 78 -6.47 -4.42 -7.25
C THR A 78 -6.13 -3.99 -5.82
N LEU A 79 -5.67 -2.75 -5.63
CA LEU A 79 -5.29 -2.28 -4.30
C LEU A 79 -6.51 -2.08 -3.40
N LYS A 80 -7.62 -1.55 -3.92
CA LYS A 80 -8.87 -1.39 -3.17
C LYS A 80 -9.39 -2.73 -2.64
N GLU A 81 -9.35 -3.78 -3.46
CA GLU A 81 -9.77 -5.13 -3.08
C GLU A 81 -8.84 -5.84 -2.07
N GLN A 82 -7.61 -5.34 -1.92
CA GLN A 82 -6.60 -5.89 -1.01
C GLN A 82 -6.30 -4.94 0.17
N ASP A 83 -7.17 -3.96 0.43
CA ASP A 83 -6.99 -2.95 1.48
C ASP A 83 -5.66 -2.18 1.37
N GLY A 84 -5.18 -1.92 0.15
CA GLY A 84 -3.89 -1.26 -0.14
C GLY A 84 -2.66 -2.18 -0.02
N LEU A 85 -2.83 -3.44 0.37
CA LEU A 85 -1.74 -4.41 0.48
C LEU A 85 -1.28 -4.90 -0.89
N TYR A 86 0.02 -5.15 -1.02
CA TYR A 86 0.60 -5.86 -2.16
C TYR A 86 1.89 -6.55 -1.75
N THR A 87 2.37 -7.48 -2.57
CA THR A 87 3.65 -8.17 -2.34
C THR A 87 4.75 -7.51 -3.15
N LEU A 88 5.83 -7.10 -2.47
CA LEU A 88 7.11 -6.76 -3.09
C LEU A 88 7.96 -8.03 -3.17
N VAL A 89 8.47 -8.33 -4.36
CA VAL A 89 9.39 -9.45 -4.60
C VAL A 89 10.71 -8.89 -5.10
N VAL A 90 11.78 -9.09 -4.33
CA VAL A 90 13.14 -8.74 -4.72
C VAL A 90 13.79 -10.01 -5.27
N LYS A 91 14.39 -9.88 -6.46
CA LYS A 91 15.26 -10.91 -7.01
C LYS A 91 16.69 -10.58 -6.62
N GLU A 92 17.24 -11.39 -5.72
CA GLU A 92 18.58 -11.19 -5.18
C GLU A 92 19.67 -11.57 -6.19
N LEU A 93 20.92 -11.21 -5.90
CA LEU A 93 22.07 -11.49 -6.77
C LEU A 93 22.32 -13.00 -6.97
N ASP A 94 22.00 -13.82 -5.98
CA ASP A 94 22.10 -15.28 -6.05
C ASP A 94 20.88 -15.93 -6.75
N GLY A 95 19.92 -15.13 -7.21
CA GLY A 95 18.70 -15.58 -7.86
C GLY A 95 17.57 -15.98 -6.91
N THR A 96 17.78 -15.91 -5.60
CA THR A 96 16.70 -16.14 -4.61
C THR A 96 15.66 -15.02 -4.67
N LEU A 97 14.45 -15.32 -4.18
CA LEU A 97 13.33 -14.38 -4.17
C LEU A 97 12.97 -14.02 -2.73
N THR A 98 13.30 -12.80 -2.32
CA THR A 98 12.84 -12.23 -1.05
C THR A 98 11.45 -11.64 -1.26
N LYS A 99 10.48 -12.09 -0.46
CA LYS A 99 9.08 -11.65 -0.56
C LYS A 99 8.66 -10.94 0.72
N ARG A 100 7.95 -9.82 0.57
CA ARG A 100 7.30 -9.13 1.68
C ARG A 100 5.98 -8.53 1.25
N VAL A 101 5.00 -8.53 2.14
CA VAL A 101 3.81 -7.71 2.00
C VAL A 101 4.13 -6.29 2.45
N ILE A 102 3.70 -5.31 1.66
CA ILE A 102 3.80 -3.89 1.97
C ILE A 102 2.40 -3.37 2.34
N GLY A 103 2.30 -2.62 3.43
CA GLY A 103 1.03 -2.11 3.98
C GLY A 103 0.93 -0.59 4.10
N SER A 104 1.93 0.15 3.64
CA SER A 104 2.04 1.61 3.81
C SER A 104 1.02 2.41 2.99
N ILE A 105 0.46 1.83 1.92
CA ILE A 105 -0.70 2.39 1.22
C ILE A 105 -1.94 1.99 1.99
N VAL A 106 -2.59 2.94 2.67
CA VAL A 106 -3.77 2.69 3.52
C VAL A 106 -5.05 3.30 2.96
N GLU A 107 -4.93 4.14 1.93
CA GLU A 107 -6.06 4.67 1.18
C GLU A 107 -5.73 4.71 -0.32
N VAL A 108 -6.75 4.49 -1.15
CA VAL A 108 -6.62 4.58 -2.61
C VAL A 108 -7.82 5.32 -3.17
N LEU A 109 -7.58 6.38 -3.95
CA LEU A 109 -8.59 7.17 -4.63
C LEU A 109 -8.45 7.04 -6.14
N TYR A 110 -9.57 7.15 -6.85
CA TYR A 110 -9.63 7.12 -8.30
C TYR A 110 -10.28 8.41 -8.81
N ALA A 111 -9.45 9.30 -9.36
CA ALA A 111 -9.86 10.64 -9.75
C ALA A 111 -10.95 10.67 -10.83
N PRO A 112 -10.99 9.76 -11.82
CA PRO A 112 -12.10 9.70 -12.79
C PRO A 112 -13.47 9.43 -12.16
N GLU A 113 -13.53 8.75 -11.01
CA GLU A 113 -14.79 8.51 -10.28
C GLU A 113 -15.19 9.72 -9.41
N ASP A 114 -14.24 10.29 -8.66
CA ASP A 114 -14.51 11.39 -7.73
C ASP A 114 -13.30 12.34 -7.61
N PRO A 115 -13.17 13.32 -8.52
CA PRO A 115 -12.06 14.26 -8.49
C PRO A 115 -12.14 15.23 -7.29
N LYS A 116 -13.34 15.48 -6.76
CA LYS A 116 -13.55 16.36 -5.61
C LYS A 116 -12.95 15.74 -4.35
N LYS A 117 -13.15 14.44 -4.14
CA LYS A 117 -12.55 13.70 -3.02
C LYS A 117 -11.02 13.73 -3.06
N VAL A 118 -10.41 13.70 -4.25
CA VAL A 118 -8.96 13.86 -4.40
C VAL A 118 -8.49 15.25 -3.98
N ILE A 119 -9.19 16.31 -4.42
CA ILE A 119 -8.88 17.70 -4.04
C ILE A 119 -9.02 17.87 -2.52
N GLU A 120 -10.11 17.38 -1.93
CA GLU A 120 -10.34 17.43 -0.49
C GLU A 120 -9.24 16.68 0.28
N LYS A 121 -8.79 15.53 -0.24
CA LYS A 121 -7.69 14.78 0.35
C LYS A 121 -6.38 15.58 0.34
N MET A 122 -6.03 16.18 -0.80
CA MET A 122 -4.82 16.99 -0.94
C MET A 122 -4.84 18.26 -0.07
N ALA A 123 -6.03 18.81 0.20
CA ALA A 123 -6.23 19.99 1.03
C ALA A 123 -6.44 19.67 2.52
N SER A 124 -6.50 18.39 2.89
CA SER A 124 -6.72 17.99 4.29
C SER A 124 -5.58 18.45 5.20
N GLN A 125 -5.94 18.94 6.38
CA GLN A 125 -4.96 19.23 7.43
C GLN A 125 -4.65 17.94 8.20
N MET A 126 -3.41 17.82 8.68
CA MET A 126 -2.97 16.75 9.59
C MET A 126 -3.62 16.91 10.97
#